data_AF-A0A099KIQ7-F1
#
_entry.id   AF-A0A099KIQ7-F1
#
_cell.length_a   1.000
_cell.length_b   1.000
_cell.length_c   1.000
_cell.angle_alpha   90.00
_cell.angle_beta   90.00
_cell.angle_gamma   90.00
#
_symmetry.space_group_name_H-M   'P 1'
#
loop_
_entity.id
_entity.type
_entity.pdbx_description
1 polymer ?
#
loop_
_entity_poly.entity_id
_entity_poly.type
_entity_poly.pdbx_seq_one_letter_code
_entity_poly.pdbx_strand_id
1 'polypeptide(L)'
;MRKLLTSPAKMSMGNTEDTIYQNALKYIADLSLNLMAVKVNHHPEDFLGWCKTLHRICKHDINMNLLEEKQLLPLKKLKEILEQGISVTQLKMLRIAPWPIFANIVNDMAEQQSLTERLALMTHIDGLREQNLSDMIEEDRLAFTGKHTAAHDPSMYQFDVEWFAGTKGAKTFHMLIQAHPEDFDQALAHIPLTGDVSLVQYQAFVATYKQIFAVHTDGEKAPLMAATRLLAMRRPDQFIALTNNKLSILCQGLNIAKFNNQDFDSYYQDMVLSLQSFAWHRQAEPENSEELSLWKVRAVLVDMFLFADEDQAQNSNYIRMRDKPTKTKIGVAKAVKRSKESAEVLVDKALAGEDIPEYLLDMRSTIVNSVQGGKTVEQAISLMRTIFG
;
A
#
# COMPACT_ATOMS: atom_id res chain seq x y z
N MET A 1 -23.38 12.17 24.55
CA MET A 1 -21.98 12.62 24.53
C MET A 1 -21.22 12.33 25.83
N ARG A 2 -21.57 12.91 26.99
CA ARG A 2 -20.78 12.75 28.24
C ARG A 2 -20.41 11.30 28.59
N LYS A 3 -21.37 10.37 28.52
CA LYS A 3 -21.14 8.93 28.75
C LYS A 3 -20.11 8.33 27.77
N LEU A 4 -20.13 8.74 26.51
CA LEU A 4 -19.15 8.31 25.50
C LEU A 4 -17.74 8.80 25.88
N LEU A 5 -17.58 10.09 26.18
CA LEU A 5 -16.27 10.69 26.46
C LEU A 5 -15.59 10.10 27.71
N THR A 6 -16.36 9.67 28.70
CA THR A 6 -15.83 9.08 29.95
C THR A 6 -15.78 7.56 29.96
N SER A 7 -16.34 6.88 28.93
CA SER A 7 -16.40 5.42 28.88
C SER A 7 -15.02 4.73 28.87
N PRO A 8 -13.96 5.25 28.22
CA PRO A 8 -12.66 4.58 28.22
C PRO A 8 -12.06 4.39 29.61
N ALA A 9 -12.31 5.32 30.54
CA ALA A 9 -11.82 5.22 31.92
C ALA A 9 -12.36 4.00 32.69
N LYS A 10 -13.37 3.30 32.15
CA LYS A 10 -13.95 2.07 32.70
C LYS A 10 -13.63 0.83 31.87
N MET A 11 -12.94 0.99 30.74
CA MET A 11 -12.54 -0.10 29.86
C MET A 11 -11.22 -0.70 30.34
N SER A 12 -10.98 -1.97 30.01
CA SER A 12 -9.68 -2.62 30.24
C SER A 12 -8.66 -2.15 29.19
N MET A 13 -8.06 -0.98 29.41
CA MET A 13 -7.04 -0.39 28.53
C MET A 13 -5.63 -0.78 28.96
N GLY A 14 -4.73 -0.93 28.00
CA GLY A 14 -3.29 -0.97 28.24
C GLY A 14 -2.64 0.41 28.07
N ASN A 15 -1.35 0.51 28.43
CA ASN A 15 -0.60 1.77 28.45
C ASN A 15 -0.70 2.60 27.16
N THR A 16 -0.71 1.95 25.99
CA THR A 16 -0.81 2.63 24.69
C THR A 16 -2.20 3.25 24.49
N GLU A 17 -3.26 2.51 24.81
CA GLU A 17 -4.66 2.97 24.71
C GLU A 17 -4.91 4.11 25.71
N ASP A 18 -4.39 3.99 26.94
CA ASP A 18 -4.43 5.04 27.94
C ASP A 18 -3.75 6.32 27.44
N THR A 19 -2.57 6.20 26.83
CA THR A 19 -1.84 7.36 26.28
C THR A 19 -2.64 8.05 25.18
N ILE A 20 -3.26 7.28 24.28
CA ILE A 20 -4.11 7.80 23.20
C ILE A 20 -5.34 8.49 23.79
N TYR A 21 -6.00 7.87 24.77
CA TYR A 21 -7.15 8.44 25.47
C TYR A 21 -6.81 9.77 26.16
N GLN A 22 -5.71 9.82 26.92
CA GLN A 22 -5.27 11.05 27.59
C GLN A 22 -4.92 12.16 26.60
N ASN A 23 -4.30 11.81 25.46
CA ASN A 23 -4.03 12.79 24.41
C ASN A 23 -5.31 13.29 23.73
N ALA A 24 -6.31 12.42 23.51
CA ALA A 24 -7.60 12.82 22.99
C ALA A 24 -8.33 13.79 23.94
N LEU A 25 -8.28 13.54 25.26
CA LEU A 25 -8.92 14.39 26.28
C LEU A 25 -8.44 15.85 26.23
N LYS A 26 -7.16 16.09 25.91
CA LYS A 26 -6.60 17.44 25.76
C LYS A 26 -7.35 18.25 24.72
N TYR A 27 -7.68 17.65 23.57
CA TYR A 27 -8.38 18.32 22.48
C TYR A 27 -9.90 18.29 22.64
N ILE A 28 -10.44 17.29 23.34
CA ILE A 28 -11.87 17.23 23.68
C ILE A 28 -12.27 18.43 24.56
N ALA A 29 -11.39 18.91 25.45
CA ALA A 29 -11.67 20.05 26.30
C ALA A 29 -12.03 21.31 25.47
N ASP A 30 -11.25 21.60 24.43
CA ASP A 30 -11.44 22.73 23.52
C ASP A 30 -12.71 22.61 22.65
N LEU A 31 -13.22 21.39 22.48
CA LEU A 31 -14.37 21.05 21.63
C LEU A 31 -15.61 20.68 22.44
N SER A 32 -15.56 20.82 23.77
CA SER A 32 -16.53 20.22 24.68
C SER A 32 -17.97 20.64 24.40
N LEU A 33 -18.24 21.94 24.18
CA LEU A 33 -19.59 22.43 23.86
C LEU A 33 -20.10 21.86 22.53
N ASN A 34 -19.27 21.89 21.48
CA ASN A 34 -19.61 21.40 20.15
C ASN A 34 -19.92 19.89 20.18
N LEU A 35 -19.10 19.11 20.89
CA LEU A 35 -19.33 17.68 21.09
C LEU A 35 -20.60 17.42 21.91
N MET A 36 -20.85 18.19 22.97
CA MET A 36 -22.01 18.01 23.83
C MET A 36 -23.35 18.28 23.13
N ALA A 37 -23.34 19.12 22.08
CA ALA A 37 -24.50 19.35 21.23
C ALA A 37 -24.89 18.13 20.37
N VAL A 38 -23.99 17.15 20.20
CA VAL A 38 -24.25 15.95 19.40
C VAL A 38 -24.96 14.88 20.24
N LYS A 39 -26.09 14.39 19.72
CA LYS A 39 -26.82 13.26 20.31
C LYS A 39 -26.09 11.95 20.00
N VAL A 40 -25.81 11.15 21.04
CA VAL A 40 -25.12 9.85 20.91
C VAL A 40 -26.09 8.74 21.29
N ASN A 41 -26.37 7.86 20.34
CA ASN A 41 -27.32 6.75 20.53
C ASN A 41 -26.60 5.42 20.84
N HIS A 42 -25.43 5.19 20.25
CA HIS A 42 -24.63 4.00 20.46
C HIS A 42 -23.44 4.28 21.39
N HIS A 43 -23.21 3.39 22.36
CA HIS A 43 -22.10 3.49 23.31
C HIS A 43 -21.28 2.20 23.21
N PRO A 44 -20.11 2.25 22.58
CA PRO A 44 -19.25 1.08 22.41
C PRO A 44 -18.72 0.59 23.76
N GLU A 45 -18.51 -0.72 23.87
CA GLU A 45 -18.01 -1.38 25.08
C GLU A 45 -16.47 -1.55 25.09
N ASP A 46 -15.84 -1.41 23.92
CA ASP A 46 -14.40 -1.49 23.75
C ASP A 46 -13.78 -0.18 23.21
N PHE A 47 -12.46 -0.09 23.34
CA PHE A 47 -11.70 1.11 22.98
C PHE A 47 -11.67 1.37 21.47
N LEU A 48 -11.65 0.33 20.63
CA LEU A 48 -11.68 0.48 19.18
C LEU A 48 -13.01 1.09 18.73
N GLY A 49 -14.12 0.56 19.24
CA GLY A 49 -15.46 1.07 19.03
C GLY A 49 -15.58 2.52 19.52
N TRP A 50 -14.94 2.87 20.64
CA TRP A 50 -14.87 4.25 21.13
C TRP A 50 -14.16 5.17 20.14
N CYS A 51 -12.97 4.79 19.66
CA CYS A 51 -12.23 5.58 18.67
C CYS A 51 -13.04 5.76 17.38
N LYS A 52 -13.61 4.68 16.83
CA LYS A 52 -14.47 4.71 15.63
C LYS A 52 -15.69 5.62 15.82
N THR A 53 -16.39 5.49 16.94
CA THR A 53 -17.61 6.25 17.22
C THR A 53 -17.31 7.74 17.36
N LEU A 54 -16.27 8.10 18.11
CA LEU A 54 -15.91 9.51 18.30
C LEU A 54 -15.33 10.12 17.02
N HIS A 55 -14.55 9.36 16.24
CA HIS A 55 -14.03 9.82 14.95
C HIS A 55 -15.16 10.15 13.98
N ARG A 56 -16.14 9.24 13.85
CA ARG A 56 -17.36 9.46 13.05
C ARG A 56 -18.09 10.74 13.48
N ILE A 57 -18.25 10.96 14.78
CA ILE A 57 -18.88 12.18 15.32
C ILE A 57 -18.07 13.42 14.91
N CYS A 58 -16.76 13.40 15.13
CA CYS A 58 -15.87 14.50 14.76
C CYS A 58 -15.89 14.79 13.25
N LYS A 59 -16.11 13.76 12.42
CA LYS A 59 -16.14 13.89 10.97
C LYS A 59 -17.48 14.40 10.45
N HIS A 60 -18.59 13.86 10.93
CA HIS A 60 -19.90 13.99 10.29
C HIS A 60 -20.96 14.69 11.13
N ASP A 61 -20.89 14.59 12.45
CA ASP A 61 -22.00 15.00 13.32
C ASP A 61 -21.77 16.37 13.99
N ILE A 62 -20.53 16.84 14.07
CA ILE A 62 -20.23 18.19 14.59
C ILE A 62 -20.73 19.22 13.58
N ASN A 63 -21.53 20.17 14.07
CA ASN A 63 -21.96 21.31 13.27
C ASN A 63 -20.78 22.26 13.03
N MET A 64 -20.20 22.18 11.83
CA MET A 64 -19.05 22.98 11.43
C MET A 64 -19.32 24.50 11.44
N ASN A 65 -20.58 24.93 11.29
CA ASN A 65 -20.96 26.35 11.32
C ASN A 65 -20.91 26.95 12.73
N LEU A 66 -20.86 26.11 13.76
CA LEU A 66 -20.78 26.52 15.17
C LEU A 66 -19.36 26.38 15.73
N LEU A 67 -18.38 26.03 14.90
CA LEU A 67 -16.98 25.99 15.30
C LEU A 67 -16.34 27.37 15.15
N GLU A 68 -15.65 27.80 16.19
CA GLU A 68 -14.75 28.95 16.12
C GLU A 68 -13.45 28.55 15.39
N GLU A 69 -12.80 29.50 14.72
CA GLU A 69 -11.59 29.25 13.93
C GLU A 69 -10.48 28.55 14.75
N LYS A 70 -10.30 28.97 16.01
CA LYS A 70 -9.33 28.37 16.94
C LYS A 70 -9.61 26.90 17.26
N GLN A 71 -10.84 26.41 17.05
CA GLN A 71 -11.24 25.02 17.33
C GLN A 71 -10.98 24.08 16.15
N LEU A 72 -10.71 24.60 14.95
CA LEU A 72 -10.45 23.77 13.77
C LEU A 72 -9.18 22.92 13.92
N LEU A 73 -8.12 23.49 14.50
CA LEU A 73 -6.87 22.77 14.74
C LEU A 73 -7.03 21.67 15.81
N PRO A 74 -7.62 21.93 17.00
CA PRO A 74 -7.99 20.89 17.95
C PRO A 74 -8.85 19.77 17.34
N LEU A 75 -9.84 20.11 16.50
CA LEU A 75 -10.68 19.10 15.84
C LEU A 75 -9.86 18.21 14.91
N LYS A 76 -8.97 18.80 14.10
CA LYS A 76 -8.05 18.05 13.25
C LYS A 76 -7.16 17.13 14.08
N LYS A 77 -6.57 17.64 15.16
CA LYS A 77 -5.68 16.85 16.05
C LYS A 77 -6.42 15.72 16.76
N LEU A 78 -7.66 15.95 17.18
CA LEU A 78 -8.51 14.91 17.76
C LEU A 78 -8.79 13.80 16.74
N LYS A 79 -9.12 14.14 15.49
CA LYS A 79 -9.30 13.15 14.41
C LYS A 79 -8.04 12.31 14.20
N GLU A 80 -6.88 12.95 14.04
CA GLU A 80 -5.58 12.27 13.86
C GLU A 80 -5.27 11.28 15.01
N ILE A 81 -5.56 11.65 16.26
CA ILE A 81 -5.36 10.77 17.44
C ILE A 81 -6.31 9.59 17.42
N LEU A 82 -7.57 9.80 17.01
CA LEU A 82 -8.55 8.73 16.93
C LEU A 82 -8.21 7.76 15.80
N GLU A 83 -7.75 8.25 14.66
CA GLU A 83 -7.25 7.44 13.53
C GLU A 83 -6.05 6.57 13.93
N GLN A 84 -5.11 7.15 14.69
CA GLN A 84 -4.03 6.40 15.32
C GLN A 84 -4.58 5.34 16.29
N GLY A 85 -5.55 5.70 17.12
CA GLY A 85 -6.22 4.78 18.06
C GLY A 85 -6.87 3.58 17.38
N ILE A 86 -7.57 3.82 16.26
CA ILE A 86 -8.17 2.75 15.44
C ILE A 86 -7.06 1.82 14.95
N SER A 87 -6.04 2.37 14.29
CA SER A 87 -4.94 1.59 13.69
C SER A 87 -4.18 0.75 14.73
N VAL A 88 -3.77 1.38 15.85
CA VAL A 88 -3.01 0.71 16.92
C VAL A 88 -3.83 -0.42 17.54
N THR A 89 -5.13 -0.20 17.77
CA THR A 89 -5.98 -1.23 18.39
C THR A 89 -6.24 -2.38 17.43
N GLN A 90 -6.42 -2.11 16.14
CA GLN A 90 -6.52 -3.14 15.09
C GLN A 90 -5.26 -4.01 15.01
N LEU A 91 -4.09 -3.38 14.96
CA LEU A 91 -2.79 -4.07 14.97
C LEU A 91 -2.53 -4.84 16.28
N LYS A 92 -3.01 -4.32 17.42
CA LYS A 92 -2.92 -5.03 18.70
C LYS A 92 -3.70 -6.33 18.68
N MET A 93 -4.89 -6.35 18.06
CA MET A 93 -5.68 -7.58 17.89
C MET A 93 -4.97 -8.62 17.02
N LEU A 94 -4.23 -8.19 15.99
CA LEU A 94 -3.50 -9.10 15.10
C LEU A 94 -2.46 -9.98 15.82
N ARG A 95 -1.93 -9.52 16.95
CA ARG A 95 -0.92 -10.26 17.72
C ARG A 95 -1.43 -11.62 18.21
N ILE A 96 -2.74 -11.77 18.36
CA ILE A 96 -3.39 -12.98 18.87
C ILE A 96 -4.46 -13.54 17.93
N ALA A 97 -4.73 -12.88 16.79
CA ALA A 97 -5.79 -13.28 15.88
C ALA A 97 -5.45 -14.63 15.20
N PRO A 98 -6.38 -15.60 15.17
CA PRO A 98 -6.27 -16.75 14.29
C PRO A 98 -6.62 -16.34 12.84
N TRP A 99 -6.26 -17.19 11.88
CA TRP A 99 -6.47 -16.91 10.46
C TRP A 99 -7.90 -16.53 10.07
N PRO A 100 -8.97 -17.21 10.54
CA PRO A 100 -10.33 -16.83 10.15
C PRO A 100 -10.67 -15.38 10.55
N ILE A 101 -10.15 -14.90 11.68
CA ILE A 101 -10.36 -13.51 12.12
C ILE A 101 -9.57 -12.54 11.25
N PHE A 102 -8.32 -12.88 10.90
CA PHE A 102 -7.51 -12.09 9.97
C PHE A 102 -8.21 -11.93 8.62
N ALA A 103 -8.62 -13.05 8.00
CA ALA A 103 -9.25 -13.08 6.70
C ALA A 103 -10.60 -12.34 6.70
N ASN A 104 -11.43 -12.56 7.72
CA ASN A 104 -12.71 -11.85 7.85
C ASN A 104 -12.52 -10.34 7.97
N ILE A 105 -11.57 -9.87 8.79
CA ILE A 105 -11.30 -8.43 8.92
C ILE A 105 -10.83 -7.84 7.57
N VAL A 106 -9.95 -8.53 6.84
CA VAL A 106 -9.50 -8.09 5.51
C VAL A 106 -10.68 -7.98 4.54
N ASN A 107 -11.58 -8.97 4.53
CA ASN A 107 -12.77 -8.98 3.68
C ASN A 107 -13.80 -7.92 4.07
N ASP A 108 -14.04 -7.71 5.37
CA ASP A 108 -14.95 -6.68 5.88
C ASP A 108 -14.49 -5.27 5.49
N MET A 109 -13.18 -5.07 5.31
CA MET A 109 -12.59 -3.79 4.90
C MET A 109 -12.30 -3.72 3.39
N ALA A 110 -12.73 -4.70 2.60
CA ALA A 110 -12.29 -4.87 1.22
C ALA A 110 -12.53 -3.63 0.34
N GLU A 111 -13.73 -3.05 0.41
CA GLU A 111 -14.08 -1.86 -0.36
C GLU A 111 -13.28 -0.62 0.10
N GLN A 112 -13.30 -0.33 1.41
CA GLN A 112 -12.65 0.84 1.99
C GLN A 112 -11.12 0.82 1.81
N GLN A 113 -10.51 -0.36 1.80
CA GLN A 113 -9.06 -0.55 1.67
C GLN A 113 -8.59 -0.83 0.24
N SER A 114 -9.47 -0.77 -0.77
CA SER A 114 -9.15 -1.13 -2.16
C SER A 114 -8.53 -2.53 -2.30
N LEU A 115 -9.07 -3.53 -1.61
CA LEU A 115 -8.54 -4.90 -1.62
C LEU A 115 -8.42 -5.45 -3.04
N THR A 116 -9.41 -5.18 -3.91
CA THR A 116 -9.36 -5.59 -5.32
C THR A 116 -8.13 -5.05 -6.05
N GLU A 117 -7.83 -3.74 -5.93
CA GLU A 117 -6.63 -3.16 -6.56
C GLU A 117 -5.34 -3.70 -5.93
N ARG A 118 -5.33 -3.89 -4.60
CA ARG A 118 -4.19 -4.44 -3.87
C ARG A 118 -3.87 -5.87 -4.32
N LEU A 119 -4.88 -6.72 -4.47
CA LEU A 119 -4.71 -8.08 -4.98
C LEU A 119 -4.34 -8.07 -6.47
N ALA A 120 -4.89 -7.16 -7.29
CA ALA A 120 -4.50 -7.01 -8.68
C ALA A 120 -3.01 -6.64 -8.84
N LEU A 121 -2.49 -5.74 -8.00
CA LEU A 121 -1.06 -5.44 -7.93
C LEU A 121 -0.26 -6.71 -7.57
N MET A 122 -0.69 -7.49 -6.56
CA MET A 122 0.03 -8.70 -6.17
C MET A 122 0.01 -9.78 -7.25
N THR A 123 -1.10 -9.96 -7.97
CA THR A 123 -1.18 -10.87 -9.12
C THR A 123 -0.22 -10.44 -10.23
N HIS A 124 -0.14 -9.13 -10.52
CA HIS A 124 0.84 -8.62 -11.49
C HIS A 124 2.28 -8.85 -11.05
N ILE A 125 2.58 -8.61 -9.77
CA ILE A 125 3.91 -8.84 -9.20
C ILE A 125 4.27 -10.32 -9.15
N ASP A 126 3.32 -11.24 -8.93
CA ASP A 126 3.58 -12.69 -8.97
C ASP A 126 4.13 -13.15 -10.32
N GLY A 127 3.64 -12.58 -11.43
CA GLY A 127 4.15 -12.84 -12.77
C GLY A 127 5.52 -12.19 -13.09
N LEU A 128 5.96 -11.24 -12.26
CA LEU A 128 7.22 -10.52 -12.45
C LEU A 128 8.32 -10.95 -11.48
N ARG A 129 7.96 -11.37 -10.27
CA ARG A 129 8.91 -11.48 -9.15
C ARG A 129 10.02 -12.48 -9.36
N GLU A 130 9.91 -13.40 -10.31
CA GLU A 130 10.97 -14.35 -10.69
C GLU A 130 11.97 -13.77 -11.68
N GLN A 131 11.56 -12.76 -12.46
CA GLN A 131 12.38 -12.10 -13.47
C GLN A 131 13.40 -11.17 -12.80
N ASN A 132 14.52 -10.93 -13.48
CA ASN A 132 15.46 -9.90 -13.09
C ASN A 132 14.86 -8.52 -13.38
N LEU A 133 15.09 -7.57 -12.49
CA LEU A 133 14.76 -6.16 -12.66
C LEU A 133 15.43 -5.57 -13.91
N SER A 134 16.61 -6.06 -14.32
CA SER A 134 17.28 -5.65 -15.56
C SER A 134 16.46 -5.96 -16.81
N ASP A 135 15.70 -7.05 -16.77
CA ASP A 135 14.94 -7.57 -17.92
C ASP A 135 13.52 -6.99 -17.98
N MET A 136 13.09 -6.26 -16.95
CA MET A 136 11.79 -5.61 -16.90
C MET A 136 11.78 -4.30 -17.70
N ILE A 137 10.65 -4.03 -18.35
CA ILE A 137 10.35 -2.69 -18.85
C ILE A 137 10.26 -1.69 -17.70
N GLU A 138 10.43 -0.40 -18.00
CA GLU A 138 10.43 0.65 -16.98
C GLU A 138 9.16 0.64 -16.13
N GLU A 139 8.00 0.48 -16.74
CA GLU A 139 6.70 0.46 -16.06
C GLU A 139 6.57 -0.69 -15.06
N ASP A 140 7.04 -1.90 -15.40
CA ASP A 140 7.00 -3.06 -14.51
C ASP A 140 8.01 -2.95 -13.36
N ARG A 141 9.21 -2.44 -13.65
CA ARG A 141 10.20 -2.13 -12.61
C ARG A 141 9.71 -1.02 -11.66
N LEU A 142 8.96 -0.05 -12.17
CA LEU A 142 8.31 0.98 -11.34
C LEU A 142 7.14 0.41 -10.53
N ALA A 143 6.40 -0.57 -11.06
CA ALA A 143 5.40 -1.30 -10.32
C ALA A 143 6.02 -2.09 -9.15
N PHE A 144 7.11 -2.80 -9.42
CA PHE A 144 7.88 -3.53 -8.40
C PHE A 144 8.42 -2.57 -7.32
N THR A 145 8.98 -1.44 -7.73
CA THR A 145 9.58 -0.49 -6.78
C THR A 145 8.58 0.44 -6.10
N GLY A 146 7.34 0.56 -6.58
CA GLY A 146 6.28 1.34 -5.94
C GLY A 146 6.31 2.83 -6.27
N LYS A 147 6.38 3.18 -7.57
CA LYS A 147 6.31 4.58 -8.03
C LYS A 147 5.36 4.74 -9.21
N HIS A 148 4.21 5.37 -8.97
CA HIS A 148 3.22 5.60 -10.02
C HIS A 148 3.66 6.76 -10.93
N THR A 149 3.45 6.59 -12.23
CA THR A 149 3.76 7.61 -13.26
C THR A 149 2.67 7.63 -14.32
N ALA A 150 2.62 8.68 -15.13
CA ALA A 150 1.66 8.77 -16.24
C ALA A 150 1.89 7.74 -17.36
N ALA A 151 2.98 6.96 -17.32
CA ALA A 151 3.23 5.88 -18.28
C ALA A 151 2.43 4.61 -17.96
N HIS A 152 1.97 4.46 -16.71
CA HIS A 152 1.13 3.35 -16.26
C HIS A 152 -0.27 3.52 -16.86
N ASP A 153 -0.48 2.86 -17.99
CA ASP A 153 -1.74 2.88 -18.72
C ASP A 153 -2.84 2.22 -17.89
N PRO A 154 -3.97 2.89 -17.57
CA PRO A 154 -5.06 2.30 -16.79
C PRO A 154 -5.67 1.04 -17.41
N SER A 155 -5.48 0.80 -18.72
CA SER A 155 -5.91 -0.46 -19.36
C SER A 155 -5.02 -1.65 -18.98
N MET A 156 -3.73 -1.40 -18.70
CA MET A 156 -2.71 -2.41 -18.39
C MET A 156 -2.41 -2.53 -16.90
N TYR A 157 -2.41 -1.41 -16.18
CA TYR A 157 -2.15 -1.32 -14.75
C TYR A 157 -3.44 -0.91 -14.04
N GLN A 158 -4.31 -1.88 -13.81
CA GLN A 158 -5.65 -1.68 -13.22
C GLN A 158 -5.61 -1.54 -11.68
N PHE A 159 -4.54 -0.91 -11.16
CA PHE A 159 -4.25 -0.79 -9.75
C PHE A 159 -3.27 0.35 -9.49
N ASP A 160 -3.29 0.93 -8.30
CA ASP A 160 -2.23 1.82 -7.87
C ASP A 160 -0.94 1.05 -7.54
N VAL A 161 0.12 1.28 -8.31
CA VAL A 161 1.42 0.67 -8.02
C VAL A 161 2.03 1.10 -6.68
N GLU A 162 1.58 2.22 -6.10
CA GLU A 162 2.02 2.70 -4.78
C GLU A 162 1.34 1.98 -3.60
N TRP A 163 0.40 1.05 -3.85
CA TRP A 163 -0.11 0.17 -2.80
C TRP A 163 1.02 -0.67 -2.19
N PHE A 164 0.99 -0.89 -0.88
CA PHE A 164 2.07 -1.55 -0.11
C PHE A 164 3.40 -0.79 -0.14
N ALA A 165 3.36 0.49 0.24
CA ALA A 165 4.48 1.44 0.36
C ALA A 165 4.98 2.02 -0.96
N GLY A 166 4.50 3.22 -1.30
CA GLY A 166 5.06 4.04 -2.37
C GLY A 166 6.44 4.60 -2.02
N THR A 167 7.39 4.52 -2.95
CA THR A 167 8.78 4.97 -2.81
C THR A 167 9.11 6.20 -3.65
N LYS A 168 8.11 6.89 -4.22
CA LYS A 168 8.32 8.06 -5.08
C LYS A 168 9.26 9.15 -4.53
N GLY A 169 9.34 9.27 -3.21
CA GLY A 169 10.24 10.21 -2.52
C GLY A 169 11.71 9.75 -2.43
N ALA A 170 12.00 8.48 -2.67
CA ALA A 170 13.34 7.88 -2.60
C ALA A 170 14.08 8.08 -3.93
N LYS A 171 14.46 9.33 -4.22
CA LYS A 171 15.04 9.73 -5.51
C LYS A 171 16.31 8.94 -5.86
N THR A 172 17.26 8.85 -4.93
CA THR A 172 18.53 8.13 -5.12
C THR A 172 18.28 6.65 -5.39
N PHE A 173 17.37 6.02 -4.65
CA PHE A 173 16.98 4.63 -4.87
C PHE A 173 16.47 4.40 -6.30
N HIS A 174 15.56 5.25 -6.80
CA HIS A 174 15.06 5.12 -8.17
C HIS A 174 16.13 5.41 -9.23
N MET A 175 17.03 6.38 -8.98
CA MET A 175 18.17 6.64 -9.86
C MET A 175 19.08 5.40 -9.96
N LEU A 176 19.42 4.79 -8.83
CA LEU A 176 20.28 3.60 -8.78
C LEU A 176 19.62 2.39 -9.44
N ILE A 177 18.34 2.11 -9.16
CA ILE A 177 17.62 1.02 -9.83
C ILE A 177 17.57 1.21 -11.34
N GLN A 178 17.44 2.44 -11.81
CA GLN A 178 17.42 2.73 -13.24
C GLN A 178 18.80 2.56 -13.89
N ALA A 179 19.87 2.93 -13.19
CA ALA A 179 21.23 2.90 -13.73
C ALA A 179 21.94 1.54 -13.58
N HIS A 180 21.61 0.80 -12.52
CA HIS A 180 22.28 -0.43 -12.10
C HIS A 180 21.28 -1.51 -11.63
N PRO A 181 20.26 -1.86 -12.42
CA PRO A 181 19.25 -2.84 -11.99
C PRO A 181 19.86 -4.21 -11.63
N GLU A 182 20.93 -4.62 -12.30
CA GLU A 182 21.61 -5.92 -12.08
C GLU A 182 22.20 -6.04 -10.67
N ASP A 183 22.60 -4.93 -10.04
CA ASP A 183 23.10 -4.93 -8.67
C ASP A 183 21.97 -5.20 -7.66
N PHE A 184 20.75 -4.75 -7.97
CA PHE A 184 19.56 -5.07 -7.17
C PHE A 184 19.10 -6.51 -7.40
N ASP A 185 19.29 -7.05 -8.60
CA ASP A 185 19.04 -8.47 -8.89
C ASP A 185 19.97 -9.37 -8.07
N GLN A 186 21.25 -9.03 -7.98
CA GLN A 186 22.20 -9.73 -7.10
C GLN A 186 21.75 -9.68 -5.63
N ALA A 187 21.26 -8.54 -5.15
CA ALA A 187 20.73 -8.45 -3.80
C ALA A 187 19.50 -9.35 -3.61
N LEU A 188 18.52 -9.29 -4.51
CA LEU A 188 17.28 -10.06 -4.46
C LEU A 188 17.49 -11.57 -4.63
N ALA A 189 18.54 -12.00 -5.34
CA ALA A 189 18.89 -13.40 -5.51
C ALA A 189 19.19 -14.12 -4.18
N HIS A 190 19.57 -13.37 -3.13
CA HIS A 190 19.72 -13.94 -1.79
C HIS A 190 18.38 -14.32 -1.13
N ILE A 191 17.26 -13.79 -1.63
CA ILE A 191 15.93 -14.05 -1.08
C ILE A 191 15.19 -15.10 -1.94
N PRO A 192 14.91 -16.29 -1.37
CA PRO A 192 14.26 -17.36 -2.11
C PRO A 192 12.80 -17.00 -2.44
N LEU A 193 12.32 -17.46 -3.61
CA LEU A 193 10.95 -17.24 -4.10
C LEU A 193 9.89 -17.99 -3.28
N THR A 194 10.27 -19.11 -2.67
CA THR A 194 9.39 -19.99 -1.90
C THR A 194 10.11 -20.48 -0.63
N GLY A 195 9.36 -21.09 0.29
CA GLY A 195 9.89 -21.59 1.56
C GLY A 195 10.32 -20.49 2.52
N ASP A 196 11.01 -20.84 3.60
CA ASP A 196 11.40 -19.85 4.62
C ASP A 196 12.60 -19.00 4.18
N VAL A 197 12.65 -17.76 4.67
CA VAL A 197 13.80 -16.87 4.49
C VAL A 197 14.64 -16.87 5.75
N SER A 198 15.81 -17.50 5.70
CA SER A 198 16.74 -17.56 6.82
C SER A 198 17.39 -16.21 7.13
N LEU A 199 17.89 -16.03 8.35
CA LEU A 199 18.63 -14.84 8.75
C LEU A 199 19.86 -14.60 7.86
N VAL A 200 20.57 -15.66 7.46
CA VAL A 200 21.77 -15.56 6.62
C VAL A 200 21.42 -15.02 5.23
N GLN A 201 20.31 -15.50 4.63
CA GLN A 201 19.80 -15.01 3.35
C GLN A 201 19.38 -13.53 3.45
N TYR A 202 18.68 -13.16 4.52
CA TYR A 202 18.30 -11.77 4.77
C TYR A 202 19.53 -10.87 4.93
N GLN A 203 20.51 -11.27 5.74
CA GLN A 203 21.74 -10.50 5.95
C GLN A 203 22.57 -10.35 4.67
N ALA A 204 22.61 -11.38 3.83
CA ALA A 204 23.25 -11.30 2.52
C ALA A 204 22.56 -10.27 1.61
N PHE A 205 21.21 -10.28 1.54
CA PHE A 205 20.46 -9.23 0.86
C PHE A 205 20.82 -7.83 1.39
N VAL A 206 20.85 -7.64 2.72
CA VAL A 206 21.14 -6.33 3.33
C VAL A 206 22.56 -5.86 3.00
N ALA A 207 23.55 -6.76 3.07
CA ALA A 207 24.93 -6.44 2.75
C ALA A 207 25.06 -5.99 1.28
N THR A 208 24.52 -6.78 0.35
CA THR A 208 24.55 -6.46 -1.09
C THR A 208 23.78 -5.18 -1.38
N TYR A 209 22.57 -4.99 -0.83
CA TYR A 209 21.78 -3.77 -0.99
C TYR A 209 22.50 -2.51 -0.50
N LYS A 210 23.14 -2.58 0.68
CA LYS A 210 23.93 -1.46 1.21
C LYS A 210 25.14 -1.15 0.33
N GLN A 211 25.76 -2.17 -0.26
CA GLN A 211 26.92 -2.01 -1.13
C GLN A 211 26.58 -1.19 -2.39
N ILE A 212 25.38 -1.34 -2.96
CA ILE A 212 24.93 -0.56 -4.14
C ILE A 212 25.06 0.95 -3.86
N PHE A 213 24.56 1.39 -2.71
CA PHE A 213 24.62 2.81 -2.32
C PHE A 213 26.05 3.23 -2.02
N ALA A 214 26.83 2.40 -1.34
CA ALA A 214 28.22 2.71 -1.01
C ALA A 214 29.13 2.85 -2.24
N VAL A 215 28.87 2.09 -3.31
CA VAL A 215 29.65 2.12 -4.55
C VAL A 215 29.24 3.27 -5.46
N HIS A 216 27.93 3.50 -5.60
CA HIS A 216 27.39 4.38 -6.64
C HIS A 216 26.94 5.76 -6.14
N THR A 217 27.18 6.08 -4.87
CA THR A 217 26.82 7.39 -4.28
C THR A 217 27.96 7.93 -3.41
N ASP A 218 27.99 9.25 -3.24
CA ASP A 218 28.97 9.93 -2.39
C ASP A 218 28.53 9.91 -0.91
N GLY A 219 28.52 8.71 -0.33
CA GLY A 219 28.24 8.50 1.09
C GLY A 219 26.74 8.50 1.48
N GLU A 220 25.82 8.39 0.52
CA GLU A 220 24.40 8.21 0.87
C GLU A 220 24.16 6.83 1.48
N LYS A 221 23.35 6.80 2.54
CA LYS A 221 23.01 5.56 3.23
C LYS A 221 21.79 4.91 2.60
N ALA A 222 21.87 3.59 2.42
CA ALA A 222 20.80 2.80 1.82
C ALA A 222 19.52 2.84 2.69
N PRO A 223 18.36 3.31 2.18
CA PRO A 223 17.15 3.48 2.97
C PRO A 223 16.41 2.17 3.19
N LEU A 224 16.14 1.83 4.45
CA LEU A 224 15.37 0.65 4.85
C LEU A 224 13.99 0.60 4.19
N MET A 225 13.24 1.73 4.16
CA MET A 225 11.87 1.73 3.61
C MET A 225 11.81 1.21 2.17
N ALA A 226 12.75 1.62 1.31
CA ALA A 226 12.81 1.14 -0.07
C ALA A 226 13.22 -0.34 -0.16
N ALA A 227 14.13 -0.78 0.70
CA ALA A 227 14.50 -2.19 0.78
C ALA A 227 13.31 -3.07 1.19
N THR A 228 12.50 -2.65 2.16
CA THR A 228 11.31 -3.40 2.58
C THR A 228 10.28 -3.55 1.46
N ARG A 229 10.19 -2.57 0.55
CA ARG A 229 9.35 -2.66 -0.64
C ARG A 229 9.85 -3.75 -1.60
N LEU A 230 11.15 -3.79 -1.89
CA LEU A 230 11.74 -4.85 -2.74
C LEU A 230 11.50 -6.24 -2.15
N LEU A 231 11.76 -6.39 -0.85
CA LEU A 231 11.52 -7.63 -0.11
C LEU A 231 10.05 -8.06 -0.15
N ALA A 232 9.14 -7.12 0.06
CA ALA A 232 7.69 -7.37 0.02
C ALA A 232 7.20 -7.77 -1.38
N MET A 233 7.74 -7.22 -2.46
CA MET A 233 7.36 -7.65 -3.81
C MET A 233 7.94 -9.02 -4.17
N ARG A 234 9.12 -9.36 -3.65
CA ARG A 234 9.71 -10.69 -3.83
C ARG A 234 8.96 -11.76 -3.01
N ARG A 235 8.62 -11.45 -1.76
CA ARG A 235 7.99 -12.35 -0.78
C ARG A 235 6.89 -11.65 0.02
N PRO A 236 5.72 -11.41 -0.60
CA PRO A 236 4.60 -10.70 0.02
C PRO A 236 3.95 -11.48 1.17
N ASP A 237 4.27 -12.76 1.30
CA ASP A 237 3.89 -13.64 2.40
C ASP A 237 4.81 -13.51 3.63
N GLN A 238 6.03 -12.98 3.48
CA GLN A 238 7.03 -12.92 4.55
C GLN A 238 7.31 -11.51 5.03
N PHE A 239 7.38 -10.54 4.12
CA PHE A 239 7.83 -9.20 4.42
C PHE A 239 6.69 -8.19 4.38
N ILE A 240 6.69 -7.31 5.37
CA ILE A 240 5.82 -6.13 5.40
C ILE A 240 6.59 -4.93 4.83
N ALA A 241 6.00 -4.25 3.85
CA ALA A 241 6.57 -3.02 3.31
C ALA A 241 6.32 -1.85 4.28
N LEU A 242 7.33 -1.01 4.51
CA LEU A 242 7.28 0.09 5.46
C LEU A 242 7.35 1.45 4.78
N THR A 243 6.76 2.45 5.44
CA THR A 243 6.99 3.86 5.16
C THR A 243 7.25 4.60 6.46
N ASN A 244 7.93 5.76 6.39
CA ASN A 244 8.18 6.59 7.57
C ASN A 244 6.89 6.98 8.30
N ASN A 245 5.79 7.19 7.56
CA ASN A 245 4.51 7.59 8.13
C ASN A 245 3.82 6.45 8.88
N LYS A 246 4.03 5.20 8.44
CA LYS A 246 3.37 4.01 9.01
C LYS A 246 4.19 3.35 10.13
N LEU A 247 5.52 3.51 10.10
CA LEU A 247 6.44 2.84 11.03
C LEU A 247 6.04 3.01 12.50
N SER A 248 5.76 4.23 12.93
CA SER A 248 5.45 4.50 14.34
C SER A 248 4.15 3.80 14.79
N ILE A 249 3.16 3.71 13.90
CA ILE A 249 1.86 3.10 14.21
C ILE A 249 2.00 1.58 14.24
N LEU A 250 2.73 1.00 13.27
CA LEU A 250 3.04 -0.43 13.23
C LEU A 250 3.79 -0.87 14.49
N CYS A 251 4.87 -0.17 14.86
CA CYS A 251 5.63 -0.47 16.07
C CYS A 251 4.75 -0.42 17.34
N GLN A 252 3.92 0.63 17.48
CA GLN A 252 3.03 0.74 18.65
C GLN A 252 1.98 -0.37 18.72
N GLY A 253 1.32 -0.67 17.60
CA GLY A 253 0.26 -1.68 17.54
C GLY A 253 0.77 -3.10 17.75
N LEU A 254 1.94 -3.41 17.19
CA LEU A 254 2.57 -4.73 17.27
C LEU A 254 3.45 -4.90 18.53
N ASN A 255 3.58 -3.85 19.35
CA ASN A 255 4.41 -3.82 20.55
C ASN A 255 5.91 -4.07 20.27
N ILE A 256 6.43 -3.36 19.26
CA ILE A 256 7.82 -3.39 18.82
C ILE A 256 8.47 -2.04 19.17
N ALA A 257 9.73 -2.07 19.60
CA ALA A 257 10.50 -0.85 19.81
C ALA A 257 10.64 -0.09 18.48
N LYS A 258 10.41 1.23 18.50
CA LYS A 258 10.53 2.04 17.29
C LYS A 258 11.99 2.08 16.84
N PHE A 259 12.23 1.65 15.60
CA PHE A 259 13.55 1.72 14.95
C PHE A 259 13.59 2.82 13.89
N ASN A 260 14.74 3.00 13.24
CA ASN A 260 14.98 4.07 12.27
C ASN A 260 15.20 3.54 10.84
N ASN A 261 15.27 4.43 9.86
CA ASN A 261 15.36 4.09 8.43
C ASN A 261 16.71 3.45 8.00
N GLN A 262 17.59 3.10 8.93
CA GLN A 262 18.87 2.43 8.70
C GLN A 262 19.02 1.15 9.53
N ASP A 263 17.98 0.80 10.30
CA ASP A 263 18.01 -0.28 11.25
C ASP A 263 17.38 -1.54 10.66
N PHE A 264 18.16 -2.20 9.80
CA PHE A 264 17.76 -3.44 9.12
C PHE A 264 17.66 -4.62 10.10
N ASP A 265 18.47 -4.63 11.16
CA ASP A 265 18.47 -5.71 12.13
C ASP A 265 17.18 -5.71 12.95
N SER A 266 16.77 -4.55 13.50
CA SER A 266 15.49 -4.43 14.23
C SER A 266 14.29 -4.70 13.31
N TYR A 267 14.37 -4.33 12.02
CA TYR A 267 13.31 -4.70 11.07
C TYR A 267 13.15 -6.22 10.96
N TYR A 268 14.23 -6.98 10.77
CA TYR A 268 14.08 -8.42 10.64
C TYR A 268 13.75 -9.07 11.99
N GLN A 269 14.55 -8.80 13.02
CA GLN A 269 14.43 -9.45 14.33
C GLN A 269 13.12 -9.10 15.05
N ASP A 270 12.74 -7.81 15.06
CA ASP A 270 11.60 -7.39 15.87
C ASP A 270 10.31 -7.33 15.06
N MET A 271 10.34 -6.94 13.77
CA MET A 271 9.12 -6.85 12.95
C MET A 271 8.82 -8.17 12.24
N VAL A 272 9.72 -8.66 11.39
CA VAL A 272 9.45 -9.81 10.52
C VAL A 272 9.24 -11.08 11.36
N LEU A 273 10.15 -11.40 12.28
CA LEU A 273 10.03 -12.61 13.11
C LEU A 273 8.82 -12.55 14.05
N SER A 274 8.44 -11.36 14.55
CA SER A 274 7.21 -11.20 15.34
C SER A 274 5.97 -11.55 14.53
N LEU A 275 5.83 -11.01 13.31
CA LEU A 275 4.70 -11.34 12.44
C LEU A 275 4.65 -12.85 12.14
N GLN A 276 5.80 -13.46 11.85
CA GLN A 276 5.91 -14.90 11.60
C GLN A 276 5.54 -15.77 12.82
N SER A 277 5.63 -15.23 14.04
CA SER A 277 5.21 -15.94 15.25
C SER A 277 3.69 -15.96 15.46
N PHE A 278 2.95 -15.05 14.83
CA PHE A 278 1.52 -14.90 15.04
C PHE A 278 0.72 -16.07 14.45
N ALA A 279 -0.42 -16.39 15.08
CA ALA A 279 -1.22 -17.55 14.72
C ALA A 279 -1.75 -17.48 13.27
N TRP A 280 -2.22 -16.31 12.83
CA TRP A 280 -2.66 -16.10 11.45
C TRP A 280 -1.53 -16.26 10.42
N HIS A 281 -0.27 -15.97 10.77
CA HIS A 281 0.85 -16.08 9.82
C HIS A 281 1.28 -17.55 9.65
N ARG A 282 1.27 -18.31 10.75
CA ARG A 282 1.58 -19.75 10.79
C ARG A 282 0.44 -20.65 10.27
N GLN A 283 -0.61 -20.06 9.74
CA GLN A 283 -1.70 -20.79 9.10
C GLN A 283 -1.15 -21.68 7.98
N ALA A 284 -1.55 -22.95 7.98
CA ALA A 284 -1.28 -23.85 6.86
C ALA A 284 -2.02 -23.38 5.61
N GLU A 285 -1.45 -23.63 4.43
CA GLU A 285 -2.03 -23.24 3.15
C GLU A 285 -3.51 -23.66 3.07
N PRO A 286 -4.45 -22.71 2.87
CA PRO A 286 -5.87 -23.01 2.84
C PRO A 286 -6.27 -23.64 1.49
N GLU A 287 -7.22 -24.57 1.53
CA GLU A 287 -7.76 -25.22 0.32
C GLU A 287 -8.70 -24.29 -0.47
N ASN A 288 -9.34 -23.33 0.21
CA ASN A 288 -10.23 -22.37 -0.42
C ASN A 288 -9.43 -21.36 -1.27
N SER A 289 -9.81 -21.19 -2.54
CA SER A 289 -9.09 -20.32 -3.49
C SER A 289 -9.12 -18.84 -3.12
N GLU A 290 -10.21 -18.36 -2.52
CA GLU A 290 -10.34 -16.96 -2.07
C GLU A 290 -9.38 -16.71 -0.90
N GLU A 291 -9.40 -17.60 0.11
CA GLU A 291 -8.46 -17.51 1.23
C GLU A 291 -7.00 -17.70 0.79
N LEU A 292 -6.74 -18.57 -0.19
CA LEU A 292 -5.41 -18.81 -0.74
C LEU A 292 -4.83 -17.53 -1.35
N SER A 293 -5.66 -16.74 -2.03
CA SER A 293 -5.23 -15.45 -2.59
C SER A 293 -4.73 -14.49 -1.51
N LEU A 294 -5.40 -14.44 -0.35
CA LEU A 294 -4.98 -13.64 0.81
C LEU A 294 -3.74 -14.25 1.48
N TRP A 295 -3.71 -15.57 1.61
CA TRP A 295 -2.64 -16.30 2.30
C TRP A 295 -1.29 -16.09 1.62
N LYS A 296 -1.26 -16.11 0.28
CA LYS A 296 -0.05 -15.87 -0.53
C LYS A 296 0.56 -14.47 -0.35
N VAL A 297 -0.20 -13.52 0.18
CA VAL A 297 0.22 -12.11 0.34
C VAL A 297 0.01 -11.60 1.77
N ARG A 298 -0.15 -12.52 2.72
CA ARG A 298 -0.64 -12.21 4.09
C ARG A 298 0.20 -11.19 4.86
N ALA A 299 1.52 -11.14 4.65
CA ALA A 299 2.37 -10.20 5.39
C ALA A 299 2.17 -8.75 4.92
N VAL A 300 2.02 -8.50 3.61
CA VAL A 300 1.76 -7.16 3.11
C VAL A 300 0.35 -6.65 3.44
N LEU A 301 -0.62 -7.56 3.65
CA LEU A 301 -1.99 -7.21 4.05
C LEU A 301 -2.10 -6.63 5.47
N VAL A 302 -1.06 -6.74 6.31
CA VAL A 302 -1.00 -6.03 7.61
C VAL A 302 -1.21 -4.51 7.41
N ASP A 303 -0.86 -3.96 6.24
CA ASP A 303 -1.11 -2.57 5.87
C ASP A 303 -2.60 -2.17 5.91
N MET A 304 -3.52 -3.13 5.73
CA MET A 304 -4.97 -2.88 5.76
C MET A 304 -5.53 -2.72 7.18
N PHE A 305 -4.72 -3.00 8.21
CA PHE A 305 -5.10 -2.79 9.61
C PHE A 305 -4.78 -1.37 10.10
N LEU A 306 -4.30 -0.52 9.20
CA LEU A 306 -4.21 0.91 9.41
C LEU A 306 -5.54 1.58 9.05
N PHE A 307 -5.85 2.68 9.71
CA PHE A 307 -7.03 3.48 9.41
C PHE A 307 -7.03 3.90 7.93
N ALA A 308 -8.15 3.67 7.28
CA ALA A 308 -8.46 4.17 5.95
C ALA A 308 -9.60 5.17 6.07
N ASP A 309 -9.51 6.29 5.38
CA ASP A 309 -10.63 7.21 5.27
C ASP A 309 -11.66 6.70 4.23
N GLU A 310 -12.90 7.19 4.28
CA GLU A 310 -14.00 6.79 3.39
C GLU A 310 -13.69 7.08 1.92
N ASP A 311 -12.85 8.08 1.65
CA ASP A 311 -12.40 8.46 0.31
C ASP A 311 -11.10 7.76 -0.12
N GLN A 312 -10.50 6.91 0.73
CA GLN A 312 -9.22 6.27 0.43
C GLN A 312 -9.26 5.50 -0.88
N ALA A 313 -10.32 4.73 -1.12
CA ALA A 313 -10.44 3.96 -2.35
C ALA A 313 -10.44 4.87 -3.60
N GLN A 314 -11.14 6.01 -3.54
CA GLN A 314 -11.19 6.98 -4.64
C GLN A 314 -9.88 7.75 -4.84
N ASN A 315 -9.00 7.73 -3.84
CA ASN A 315 -7.71 8.42 -3.87
C ASN A 315 -6.59 7.64 -4.56
N SER A 316 -6.87 6.42 -5.05
CA SER A 316 -5.97 5.62 -5.89
C SER A 316 -5.46 6.41 -7.09
N ASN A 317 -4.16 6.34 -7.38
CA ASN A 317 -3.59 6.94 -8.59
C ASN A 317 -4.20 6.34 -9.86
N TYR A 318 -4.52 5.03 -9.85
CA TYR A 318 -5.18 4.37 -10.98
C TYR A 318 -6.57 4.96 -11.23
N ILE A 319 -7.42 5.05 -10.20
CA ILE A 319 -8.78 5.61 -10.33
C ILE A 319 -8.71 7.06 -10.82
N ARG A 320 -7.81 7.88 -10.24
CA ARG A 320 -7.60 9.27 -10.66
C ARG A 320 -7.15 9.39 -12.12
N MET A 321 -6.37 8.44 -12.64
CA MET A 321 -5.94 8.44 -14.04
C MET A 321 -7.03 7.94 -14.98
N ARG A 322 -7.73 6.86 -14.61
CA ARG A 322 -8.84 6.29 -15.38
C ARG A 322 -10.00 7.29 -15.55
N ASP A 323 -10.37 7.95 -14.45
CA ASP A 323 -11.54 8.84 -14.41
C ASP A 323 -11.19 10.29 -14.75
N LYS A 324 -9.94 10.54 -15.21
CA LYS A 324 -9.49 11.87 -15.60
C LYS A 324 -10.36 12.38 -16.76
N PRO A 325 -11.08 13.51 -16.59
CA PRO A 325 -11.99 13.99 -17.62
C PRO A 325 -11.22 14.31 -18.90
N THR A 326 -11.67 13.72 -20.01
CA THR A 326 -11.13 13.97 -21.34
C THR A 326 -11.41 15.42 -21.69
N LYS A 327 -10.47 16.33 -21.43
CA LYS A 327 -10.66 17.73 -21.83
C LYS A 327 -10.75 17.76 -23.35
N THR A 328 -11.92 18.14 -23.87
CA THR A 328 -12.20 18.55 -25.26
C THR A 328 -11.48 19.86 -25.60
N LYS A 329 -10.20 20.01 -25.24
CA LYS A 329 -9.38 21.09 -25.75
C LYS A 329 -8.66 20.55 -26.98
N ILE A 330 -8.90 21.21 -28.11
CA ILE A 330 -8.16 21.11 -29.37
C ILE A 330 -6.72 21.60 -29.09
N GLY A 331 -5.97 20.79 -28.36
CA GLY A 331 -4.64 21.06 -27.86
C GLY A 331 -4.08 19.73 -27.39
N VAL A 332 -3.20 19.17 -28.22
CA VAL A 332 -2.58 17.83 -28.11
C VAL A 332 -2.37 17.47 -26.64
N ALA A 333 -3.19 16.55 -26.11
CA ALA A 333 -2.88 15.89 -24.85
C ALA A 333 -1.44 15.40 -24.97
N LYS A 334 -0.56 15.82 -24.04
CA LYS A 334 0.88 15.56 -24.13
C LYS A 334 1.08 14.04 -24.12
N ALA A 335 1.17 13.46 -25.31
CA ALA A 335 1.30 12.02 -25.48
C ALA A 335 2.60 11.59 -24.81
N VAL A 336 2.49 10.68 -23.83
CA VAL A 336 3.67 10.11 -23.18
C VAL A 336 4.25 9.12 -24.17
N LYS A 337 5.30 9.53 -24.89
CA LYS A 337 6.04 8.63 -25.77
C LYS A 337 6.67 7.54 -24.92
N ARG A 338 6.56 6.29 -25.38
CA ARG A 338 7.15 5.13 -24.74
C ARG A 338 8.39 4.68 -25.52
N SER A 339 9.28 3.95 -24.85
CA SER A 339 10.35 3.25 -25.56
C SER A 339 9.73 2.21 -26.52
N LYS A 340 10.48 1.80 -27.54
CA LYS A 340 10.02 0.75 -28.46
C LYS A 340 9.76 -0.56 -27.70
N GLU A 341 10.68 -0.91 -26.80
CA GLU A 341 10.61 -2.09 -25.95
C GLU A 341 9.36 -2.08 -25.04
N SER A 342 9.10 -0.98 -24.33
CA SER A 342 7.87 -0.83 -23.53
C SER A 342 6.62 -0.98 -24.40
N ALA A 343 6.60 -0.38 -25.60
CA ALA A 343 5.46 -0.51 -26.50
C ALA A 343 5.27 -1.95 -27.00
N GLU A 344 6.34 -2.68 -27.32
CA GLU A 344 6.28 -4.08 -27.74
C GLU A 344 5.75 -4.97 -26.62
N VAL A 345 6.34 -4.89 -25.42
CA VAL A 345 5.93 -5.73 -24.27
C VAL A 345 4.47 -5.46 -23.86
N LEU A 346 4.05 -4.19 -23.80
CA LEU A 346 2.67 -3.85 -23.42
C LEU A 346 1.66 -4.35 -24.47
N VAL A 347 1.99 -4.25 -25.76
CA VAL A 347 1.12 -4.76 -26.84
C VAL A 347 1.09 -6.28 -26.82
N ASP A 348 2.22 -6.95 -26.65
CA ASP A 348 2.28 -8.41 -26.57
C ASP A 348 1.44 -8.94 -25.41
N LYS A 349 1.55 -8.30 -24.24
CA LYS A 349 0.73 -8.64 -23.08
C LYS A 349 -0.77 -8.45 -23.34
N ALA A 350 -1.16 -7.41 -24.07
CA ALA A 350 -2.56 -7.18 -24.41
C ALA A 350 -3.09 -8.13 -25.49
N LEU A 351 -2.24 -8.52 -26.45
CA LEU A 351 -2.60 -9.44 -27.54
C LEU A 351 -2.59 -10.92 -27.09
N ALA A 352 -1.98 -11.24 -25.96
CA ALA A 352 -1.97 -12.58 -25.38
C ALA A 352 -3.32 -13.02 -24.76
N GLY A 353 -4.35 -12.16 -24.76
CA GLY A 353 -5.68 -12.51 -24.26
C GLY A 353 -6.38 -13.55 -25.14
N GLU A 354 -7.11 -14.48 -24.53
CA GLU A 354 -7.75 -15.62 -25.21
C GLU A 354 -8.82 -15.21 -26.26
N ASP A 355 -9.36 -13.99 -26.18
CA ASP A 355 -10.43 -13.47 -27.05
C ASP A 355 -9.97 -12.42 -28.07
N ILE A 356 -8.70 -12.46 -28.51
CA ILE A 356 -8.17 -11.51 -29.50
C ILE A 356 -8.33 -12.06 -30.93
N PRO A 357 -9.08 -11.39 -31.82
CA PRO A 357 -9.18 -11.77 -33.23
C PRO A 357 -7.82 -11.87 -33.94
N GLU A 358 -7.68 -12.88 -34.80
CA GLU A 358 -6.44 -13.17 -35.54
C GLU A 358 -5.91 -11.98 -36.34
N TYR A 359 -6.80 -11.17 -36.94
CA TYR A 359 -6.40 -9.98 -37.69
C TYR A 359 -5.68 -8.93 -36.81
N LEU A 360 -5.96 -8.85 -35.51
CA LEU A 360 -5.25 -7.94 -34.62
C LEU A 360 -3.82 -8.41 -34.34
N LEU A 361 -3.58 -9.73 -34.37
CA LEU A 361 -2.25 -10.31 -34.25
C LEU A 361 -1.39 -9.96 -35.47
N ASP A 362 -1.97 -10.05 -36.67
CA ASP A 362 -1.30 -9.64 -37.92
C ASP A 362 -0.96 -8.14 -37.93
N MET A 363 -1.77 -7.34 -37.24
CA MET A 363 -1.58 -5.89 -37.11
C MET A 363 -0.68 -5.47 -35.95
N ARG A 364 -0.05 -6.42 -35.23
CA ARG A 364 0.83 -6.16 -34.07
C ARG A 364 1.79 -4.99 -34.31
N SER A 365 2.52 -4.99 -35.43
CA SER A 365 3.50 -3.95 -35.75
C SER A 365 2.88 -2.54 -35.81
N THR A 366 1.68 -2.41 -36.36
CA THR A 366 0.94 -1.15 -36.46
C THR A 366 0.44 -0.68 -35.09
N ILE A 367 0.03 -1.61 -34.23
CA ILE A 367 -0.40 -1.33 -32.86
C ILE A 367 0.81 -0.86 -32.03
N VAL A 368 1.95 -1.55 -32.12
CA VAL A 368 3.21 -1.15 -31.46
C VAL A 368 3.62 0.27 -31.85
N ASN A 369 3.64 0.58 -33.15
CA ASN A 369 3.99 1.92 -33.63
C ASN A 369 3.03 3.00 -33.08
N SER A 370 1.74 2.67 -32.95
CA SER A 370 0.72 3.57 -32.39
C SER A 370 0.93 3.82 -30.89
N VAL A 371 1.25 2.77 -30.12
CA VAL A 371 1.52 2.84 -28.68
C VAL A 371 2.83 3.58 -28.39
N GLN A 372 3.87 3.32 -29.19
CA GLN A 372 5.13 4.07 -29.15
C GLN A 372 4.91 5.56 -29.45
N GLY A 373 4.01 5.87 -30.38
CA GLY A 373 3.55 7.22 -30.70
C GLY A 373 2.76 7.91 -29.58
N GLY A 374 2.45 7.19 -28.49
CA GLY A 374 1.85 7.71 -27.27
C GLY A 374 0.34 7.54 -27.15
N LYS A 375 -0.28 6.68 -27.98
CA LYS A 375 -1.65 6.18 -27.72
C LYS A 375 -1.64 5.16 -26.57
N THR A 376 -2.77 4.98 -25.90
CA THR A 376 -2.95 3.83 -25.00
C THR A 376 -3.06 2.53 -25.81
N VAL A 377 -2.78 1.39 -25.18
CA VAL A 377 -2.91 0.09 -25.84
C VAL A 377 -4.36 -0.13 -26.28
N GLU A 378 -5.32 0.19 -25.42
CA GLU A 378 -6.75 0.13 -25.71
C GLU A 378 -7.16 1.04 -26.88
N GLN A 379 -6.67 2.28 -26.93
CA GLN A 379 -6.94 3.19 -28.05
C GLN A 379 -6.37 2.67 -29.37
N ALA A 380 -5.17 2.08 -29.34
CA ALA A 380 -4.56 1.50 -30.52
C ALA A 380 -5.36 0.28 -31.02
N ILE A 381 -5.75 -0.63 -30.12
CA ILE A 381 -6.57 -1.80 -30.45
C ILE A 381 -7.96 -1.38 -30.94
N SER A 382 -8.63 -0.46 -30.25
CA SER A 382 -9.95 0.05 -30.65
C SER A 382 -9.91 0.68 -32.03
N LEU A 383 -8.85 1.43 -32.35
CA LEU A 383 -8.69 2.02 -33.68
C LEU A 383 -8.59 0.94 -34.76
N MET A 384 -7.81 -0.13 -34.52
CA MET A 384 -7.70 -1.23 -35.48
C MET A 384 -9.03 -1.95 -35.65
N ARG A 385 -9.77 -2.17 -34.54
CA ARG A 385 -11.13 -2.74 -34.59
C ARG A 385 -12.09 -1.87 -35.40
N THR A 386 -12.02 -0.55 -35.30
CA THR A 386 -12.92 0.35 -36.07
C THR A 386 -12.57 0.42 -37.55
N ILE A 387 -11.29 0.27 -37.92
CA ILE A 387 -10.88 0.37 -39.33
C ILE A 387 -11.05 -0.98 -40.05
N PHE A 388 -10.86 -2.10 -39.36
CA PHE A 388 -10.73 -3.43 -39.99
C PHE A 388 -11.68 -4.51 -39.44
N GLY A 389 -12.41 -4.25 -38.35
CA GLY A 389 -13.49 -5.11 -37.85
C GLY A 389 -14.84 -4.65 -38.38
#